data_AF-A0A954RFN7-F1
#
_entry.id   AF-A0A954RFN7-F1
#
_cell.length_a   1.000
_cell.length_b   1.000
_cell.length_c   1.000
_cell.angle_alpha   90.00
_cell.angle_beta   90.00
_cell.angle_gamma   90.00
#
_symmetry.space_group_name_H-M   'P 1'
#
loop_
_entity.id
_entity.type
_entity.pdbx_description
1 polymer ?
#
loop_
_entity_poly.entity_id
_entity_poly.type
_entity_poly.pdbx_seq_one_letter_code
_entity_poly.pdbx_strand_id
1 'polypeptide(L)'
;MNRASSNHASRPNFCGRTRREFLWQVGGGFGAVALSSLLEADGFFGNQAVAADGQTAFQNPLAPKPPHFAAKAKNVIFLFMYGGPSHIDTFDYKPSMKGMDGKTVEVKTFGRGGHRNQGRIVEPRWNFKQYGESGKWVSDLFPHLAQHVDDIAFIHSMTADSPIHG
;
A
#
# COMPACT_ATOMS: atom_id res chain seq x y z
N MET A 1 -55.50 -59.23 -5.24
CA MET A 1 -56.48 -58.45 -6.04
C MET A 1 -56.37 -56.97 -5.64
N ASN A 2 -55.93 -56.15 -6.61
CA ASN A 2 -56.12 -54.69 -6.82
C ASN A 2 -56.15 -53.67 -5.67
N ARG A 3 -55.21 -52.72 -5.72
CA ARG A 3 -55.35 -51.23 -5.70
C ARG A 3 -53.93 -50.64 -5.58
N ALA A 4 -53.49 -49.57 -6.22
CA ALA A 4 -54.06 -48.63 -7.18
C ALA A 4 -52.88 -48.03 -7.98
N SER A 5 -53.02 -47.92 -9.30
CA SER A 5 -52.06 -47.20 -10.14
C SER A 5 -52.26 -45.70 -9.94
N SER A 6 -51.26 -45.00 -9.40
CA SER A 6 -51.28 -43.54 -9.33
C SER A 6 -50.71 -42.99 -10.64
N ASN A 7 -51.60 -42.40 -11.44
CA ASN A 7 -51.22 -41.64 -12.63
C ASN A 7 -50.49 -40.36 -12.19
N HIS A 8 -49.16 -40.35 -12.28
CA HIS A 8 -48.38 -39.13 -12.19
C HIS A 8 -48.35 -38.46 -13.57
N ALA A 9 -49.32 -37.59 -13.81
CA ALA A 9 -49.33 -36.73 -14.99
C ALA A 9 -48.05 -35.87 -15.01
N SER A 10 -47.25 -36.00 -16.06
CA SER A 10 -46.09 -35.14 -16.31
C SER A 10 -46.56 -33.69 -16.41
N ARG A 11 -46.27 -32.88 -15.40
CA ARG A 11 -46.53 -31.44 -15.44
C ARG A 11 -45.77 -30.86 -16.64
N PRO A 12 -46.42 -30.08 -17.52
CA PRO A 12 -45.73 -29.43 -18.63
C PRO A 12 -44.74 -28.44 -18.03
N ASN A 13 -43.44 -28.78 -18.13
CA ASN A 13 -42.39 -27.82 -17.85
C ASN A 13 -42.51 -26.70 -18.88
N PHE A 14 -42.56 -25.44 -18.43
CA PHE A 14 -42.54 -24.29 -19.32
C PHE A 14 -41.32 -24.40 -20.27
N CYS A 15 -41.58 -24.45 -21.58
CA CYS A 15 -40.58 -24.67 -22.63
C CYS A 15 -39.80 -26.01 -22.56
N GLY A 16 -40.29 -27.03 -21.86
CA GLY A 16 -39.63 -28.34 -21.79
C GLY A 16 -38.35 -28.37 -20.96
N ARG A 17 -38.06 -27.32 -20.17
CA ARG A 17 -36.87 -27.22 -19.32
C ARG A 17 -37.18 -27.33 -17.84
N THR A 18 -36.31 -27.95 -17.06
CA THR A 18 -36.48 -27.99 -15.61
C THR A 18 -36.20 -26.62 -14.99
N ARG A 19 -36.83 -26.31 -13.85
CA ARG A 19 -36.54 -25.06 -13.10
C ARG A 19 -35.05 -24.89 -12.79
N ARG A 20 -34.33 -26.00 -12.57
CA ARG A 20 -32.89 -26.04 -12.33
C ARG A 20 -32.11 -25.56 -13.55
N GLU A 21 -32.44 -26.05 -14.74
CA GLU A 21 -31.81 -25.61 -15.99
C GLU A 21 -32.07 -24.13 -16.26
N PHE A 22 -33.30 -23.66 -16.02
CA PHE A 22 -33.64 -22.25 -16.18
C PHE A 22 -32.80 -21.35 -15.25
N LEU A 23 -32.72 -21.68 -13.96
CA LEU A 23 -31.91 -20.91 -13.00
C LEU A 23 -30.41 -20.96 -13.31
N TRP A 24 -29.91 -22.12 -13.76
CA TRP A 24 -28.52 -22.29 -14.17
C TRP A 24 -28.16 -21.42 -15.37
N GLN A 25 -29.04 -21.39 -16.39
CA GLN A 25 -28.83 -20.61 -17.60
C GLN A 25 -28.94 -19.10 -17.36
N VAL A 26 -29.92 -18.67 -16.56
CA VAL A 26 -30.10 -17.26 -16.19
C VAL A 26 -28.94 -16.76 -15.33
N GLY A 27 -28.47 -17.56 -14.36
CA GLY A 27 -27.30 -17.22 -13.54
C GLY A 27 -26.03 -17.04 -14.36
N GLY A 28 -25.78 -17.94 -15.33
CA GLY A 28 -24.66 -17.82 -16.26
C GLY A 28 -24.73 -16.56 -17.14
N GLY A 29 -25.94 -16.17 -17.57
CA GLY A 29 -26.16 -14.94 -18.35
C GLY A 29 -25.84 -13.66 -17.59
N PHE A 30 -26.29 -13.54 -16.33
CA PHE A 30 -25.96 -12.36 -15.51
C PHE A 30 -24.46 -12.28 -15.18
N GLY A 31 -23.81 -13.42 -14.94
CA GLY A 31 -22.37 -13.49 -14.77
C GLY A 31 -21.61 -13.03 -16.01
N ALA A 32 -22.09 -13.38 -17.20
CA ALA A 32 -21.49 -12.95 -18.46
C ALA A 32 -21.57 -11.43 -18.67
N VAL A 33 -22.66 -10.78 -18.25
CA VAL A 33 -22.79 -9.31 -18.31
C VAL A 33 -21.78 -8.64 -17.38
N ALA A 34 -21.64 -9.12 -16.14
CA ALA A 34 -20.64 -8.60 -15.20
C ALA A 34 -19.20 -8.81 -15.71
N LEU A 35 -18.90 -9.98 -16.27
CA LEU A 35 -17.62 -10.27 -16.89
C LEU A 35 -17.34 -9.36 -18.09
N SER A 36 -18.34 -9.12 -18.94
CA SER A 36 -18.22 -8.21 -20.09
C SER A 36 -17.90 -6.79 -19.65
N SER A 37 -18.51 -6.31 -18.56
CA SER A 37 -18.22 -4.98 -17.99
C SER A 37 -16.79 -4.89 -17.45
N LEU A 38 -16.28 -5.93 -16.79
CA LEU A 38 -14.89 -5.98 -16.31
C LEU A 38 -13.88 -6.03 -17.48
N LEU A 39 -14.17 -6.84 -18.50
CA LEU A 39 -13.33 -6.93 -19.70
C LEU A 39 -13.30 -5.60 -20.47
N GLU A 40 -14.41 -4.86 -20.52
CA GLU A 40 -14.44 -3.52 -21.10
C GLU A 40 -13.61 -2.52 -20.29
N ALA A 41 -13.72 -2.53 -18.95
CA ALA A 41 -12.94 -1.68 -18.06
C ALA A 41 -11.42 -1.95 -18.17
N ASP A 42 -11.02 -3.21 -18.41
CA ASP A 42 -9.64 -3.61 -18.66
C ASP A 42 -9.19 -3.37 -20.13
N GLY A 43 -10.06 -2.80 -20.97
CA GLY A 43 -9.76 -2.48 -22.37
C GLY A 43 -9.67 -3.70 -23.29
N PHE A 44 -10.13 -4.88 -22.85
CA PHE A 44 -10.03 -6.15 -23.57
C PHE A 44 -10.67 -6.10 -24.96
N PHE A 45 -11.87 -5.50 -25.08
CA PHE A 45 -12.55 -5.36 -26.37
C PHE A 45 -11.99 -4.25 -27.26
N GLY A 46 -11.21 -3.32 -26.69
CA GLY A 46 -10.46 -2.31 -27.44
C GLY A 46 -9.12 -2.83 -27.98
N ASN A 47 -8.61 -3.93 -27.41
CA ASN A 47 -7.41 -4.62 -27.88
C ASN A 47 -7.76 -5.52 -29.06
N GLN A 48 -7.87 -4.92 -30.24
CA GLN A 48 -7.90 -5.68 -31.49
C GLN A 48 -6.64 -6.55 -31.56
N ALA A 49 -6.77 -7.82 -31.96
CA ALA A 49 -5.63 -8.66 -32.26
C ALA A 49 -4.77 -7.94 -33.30
N VAL A 50 -3.58 -7.51 -32.88
CA VAL A 50 -2.68 -6.51 -33.49
C VAL A 50 -2.17 -6.87 -34.90
N ALA A 51 -2.68 -7.95 -35.49
CA ALA A 51 -2.28 -8.49 -36.79
C ALA A 51 -3.23 -8.14 -37.95
N ALA A 52 -4.39 -7.50 -37.70
CA ALA A 52 -5.47 -7.46 -38.70
C ALA A 52 -5.54 -6.19 -39.58
N ASP A 53 -5.02 -5.03 -39.15
CA ASP A 53 -5.25 -3.77 -39.92
C ASP A 53 -3.99 -3.03 -40.35
N GLY A 54 -2.82 -3.33 -39.77
CA GLY A 54 -1.56 -2.64 -40.10
C GLY A 54 -1.58 -1.12 -39.84
N GLN A 55 -2.63 -0.61 -39.18
CA GLN A 55 -2.84 0.82 -38.89
C GLN A 55 -2.85 1.10 -37.39
N THR A 56 -3.15 0.10 -36.55
CA THR A 56 -3.12 0.23 -35.11
C THR A 56 -1.70 0.08 -34.56
N ALA A 57 -1.23 1.11 -33.84
CA ALA A 57 0.07 1.07 -33.17
C ALA A 57 0.05 0.00 -32.07
N PHE A 58 1.10 -0.83 -32.02
CA PHE A 58 1.28 -1.85 -30.98
C PHE A 58 1.22 -1.22 -29.58
N GLN A 59 0.18 -1.55 -28.82
CA GLN A 59 0.08 -1.17 -27.42
C GLN A 59 0.84 -2.17 -26.56
N ASN A 60 2.00 -1.75 -26.05
CA ASN A 60 2.79 -2.58 -25.15
C ASN A 60 2.03 -2.76 -23.83
N PRO A 61 1.60 -3.98 -23.44
CA PRO A 61 0.89 -4.22 -22.18
C PRO A 61 1.75 -3.94 -20.94
N LEU A 62 3.08 -3.80 -21.10
CA LEU A 62 4.03 -3.40 -20.08
C LEU A 62 4.38 -1.90 -20.12
N ALA A 63 3.67 -1.10 -20.93
CA ALA A 63 3.86 0.34 -20.95
C ALA A 63 3.51 0.93 -19.57
N PRO A 64 4.28 1.93 -19.10
CA PRO A 64 3.96 2.64 -17.86
C PRO A 64 2.52 3.18 -17.92
N LYS A 65 1.70 2.81 -16.93
CA LYS A 65 0.34 3.33 -16.81
C LYS A 65 0.40 4.83 -16.46
N PRO A 66 -0.53 5.65 -16.99
CA PRO A 66 -0.65 7.03 -16.54
C PRO A 66 -0.97 7.06 -15.04
N PRO A 67 -0.33 7.95 -14.26
CA PRO A 67 -0.64 8.07 -12.84
C PRO A 67 -2.06 8.59 -12.64
N HIS A 68 -2.69 8.24 -11.51
CA HIS A 68 -4.04 8.72 -11.18
C HIS A 68 -4.11 10.26 -11.04
N PHE A 69 -2.97 10.90 -10.73
CA PHE A 69 -2.84 12.35 -10.65
C PHE A 69 -1.63 12.82 -11.43
N ALA A 70 -1.70 14.03 -11.98
CA ALA A 70 -0.55 14.66 -12.61
C ALA A 70 0.60 14.80 -11.59
N ALA A 71 1.78 14.32 -11.96
CA ALA A 71 2.96 14.41 -11.10
C ALA A 71 3.35 15.89 -10.89
N LYS A 72 3.31 16.35 -9.65
CA LYS A 72 3.78 17.70 -9.29
C LYS A 72 5.29 17.77 -9.14
N ALA A 73 5.92 16.70 -8.65
CA ALA A 73 7.37 16.60 -8.52
C ALA A 73 8.01 16.15 -9.84
N LYS A 74 9.04 16.87 -10.28
CA LYS A 74 9.80 16.54 -11.51
C LYS A 74 11.01 15.65 -11.24
N ASN A 75 11.63 15.81 -10.07
CA ASN A 75 12.82 15.07 -9.65
C ASN A 75 12.65 14.61 -8.20
N VAL A 76 13.18 13.43 -7.88
CA VAL A 76 13.21 12.88 -6.52
C VAL A 76 14.65 12.55 -6.18
N ILE A 77 15.17 13.15 -5.11
CA ILE A 77 16.48 12.80 -4.55
C ILE A 77 16.21 11.93 -3.33
N PHE A 78 16.60 10.66 -3.42
CA PHE A 78 16.50 9.71 -2.32
C PHE A 78 17.89 9.47 -1.73
N LEU A 79 18.04 9.75 -0.44
CA LEU A 79 19.29 9.58 0.29
C LEU A 79 19.19 8.35 1.20
N PHE A 80 19.83 7.26 0.81
CA PHE A 80 19.98 6.07 1.65
C PHE A 80 21.26 6.18 2.47
N MET A 81 21.12 6.42 3.78
CA MET A 81 22.25 6.74 4.67
C MET A 81 22.52 5.57 5.63
N TYR A 82 23.40 4.65 5.23
CA TYR A 82 23.91 3.63 6.15
C TYR A 82 24.76 4.29 7.25
N GLY A 83 24.36 4.10 8.51
CA GLY A 83 24.99 4.80 9.64
C GLY A 83 24.65 6.29 9.72
N GLY A 84 23.52 6.70 9.13
CA GLY A 84 23.01 8.07 9.24
C GLY A 84 22.69 8.49 10.68
N PRO A 85 22.49 9.80 10.91
CA PRO A 85 22.20 10.32 12.24
C PRO A 85 20.84 9.81 12.76
N SER A 86 20.74 9.63 14.07
CA SER A 86 19.50 9.18 14.72
C SER A 86 18.39 10.23 14.59
N HIS A 87 17.12 9.79 14.54
CA HIS A 87 16.00 10.74 14.48
C HIS A 87 15.91 11.64 15.73
N ILE A 88 16.23 11.10 16.91
CA ILE A 88 16.23 11.85 18.19
C ILE A 88 17.34 12.89 18.30
N ASP A 89 18.33 12.80 17.41
CA ASP A 89 19.48 13.71 17.33
C ASP A 89 19.30 14.79 16.27
N THR A 90 18.22 14.71 15.47
CA THR A 90 18.02 15.54 14.27
C THR A 90 16.76 16.39 14.37
N PHE A 91 15.59 15.78 14.21
CA PHE A 91 14.31 16.50 14.10
C PHE A 91 13.26 16.03 15.11
N ASP A 92 13.59 15.14 16.04
CA ASP A 92 12.65 14.60 17.02
C ASP A 92 13.10 14.94 18.46
N TYR A 93 12.62 16.08 18.96
CA TYR A 93 12.99 16.58 20.27
C TYR A 93 12.26 15.83 21.38
N LYS A 94 13.03 15.02 22.14
CA LYS A 94 12.53 14.25 23.29
C LYS A 94 13.26 14.65 24.57
N PRO A 95 12.81 15.70 25.28
CA PRO A 95 13.49 16.21 26.48
C PRO A 95 13.59 15.18 27.61
N SER A 96 12.62 14.26 27.70
CA SER A 96 12.60 13.19 28.70
C SER A 96 13.75 12.19 28.58
N MET A 97 14.46 12.15 27.43
CA MET A 97 15.59 11.25 27.23
C MET A 97 16.91 11.76 27.82
N LYS A 98 17.00 13.05 28.17
CA LYS A 98 18.19 13.59 28.85
C LYS A 98 18.35 12.95 30.24
N GLY A 99 19.56 12.46 30.54
CA GLY A 99 19.88 11.73 31.77
C GLY A 99 19.47 10.25 31.74
N MET A 100 19.06 9.72 30.59
CA MET A 100 18.76 8.29 30.41
C MET A 100 19.88 7.50 29.74
N ASP A 101 21.01 8.14 29.43
CA ASP A 101 22.14 7.47 28.79
C ASP A 101 22.62 6.26 29.59
N GLY A 102 22.84 5.14 28.89
CA GLY A 102 23.30 3.90 29.52
C GLY A 102 22.23 3.10 30.26
N LYS A 103 21.01 3.65 30.46
CA LYS A 103 19.90 2.88 31.03
C LYS A 103 19.42 1.83 30.03
N THR A 104 18.93 0.72 30.55
CA THR A 104 18.33 -0.35 29.75
C THR A 104 16.81 -0.29 29.90
N VAL A 105 16.10 -0.43 28.79
CA VAL A 105 14.64 -0.56 28.75
C VAL A 105 14.23 -1.87 28.14
N GLU A 106 13.10 -2.40 28.60
CA GLU A 106 12.49 -3.58 27.98
C GLU A 106 11.89 -3.18 26.63
N VAL A 107 12.45 -3.73 25.56
CA VAL A 107 12.01 -3.51 24.19
C VAL A 107 12.17 -4.82 23.45
N LYS A 108 11.10 -5.26 22.79
CA LYS A 108 11.18 -6.38 21.85
C LYS A 108 11.80 -5.85 20.56
N THR A 109 12.99 -6.32 20.24
CA THR A 109 13.71 -5.93 19.03
C THR A 109 14.37 -7.14 18.41
N PHE A 110 14.52 -7.15 17.10
CA PHE A 110 15.27 -8.17 16.37
C PHE A 110 16.39 -7.52 15.58
N GLY A 111 17.61 -8.05 15.69
CA GLY A 111 18.79 -7.50 15.04
C GLY A 111 19.70 -8.56 14.44
N ARG A 112 20.88 -8.14 13.95
CA ARG A 112 21.88 -9.05 13.34
C ARG A 112 22.39 -10.14 14.30
N GLY A 113 22.17 -9.98 15.60
CA GLY A 113 22.46 -10.97 16.65
C GLY A 113 21.23 -11.68 17.22
N GLY A 114 20.09 -11.68 16.52
CA GLY A 114 18.85 -12.34 16.94
C GLY A 114 17.88 -11.43 17.70
N HIS A 115 16.89 -12.05 18.34
CA HIS A 115 15.89 -11.36 19.15
C HIS A 115 16.48 -10.94 20.51
N ARG A 116 16.16 -9.72 20.93
CA ARG A 116 16.48 -9.19 22.26
C ARG A 116 15.23 -8.57 22.87
N ASN A 117 15.14 -8.67 24.19
CA ASN A 117 14.03 -8.11 24.98
C ASN A 117 14.44 -6.83 25.72
N GLN A 118 15.67 -6.37 25.51
CA GLN A 118 16.24 -5.21 26.17
C GLN A 118 17.05 -4.37 25.17
N GLY A 119 16.92 -3.05 25.27
CA GLY A 119 17.68 -2.08 24.51
C GLY A 119 18.36 -1.08 25.44
N ARG A 120 19.62 -0.74 25.15
CA ARG A 120 20.32 0.35 25.83
C ARG A 120 19.89 1.69 25.21
N ILE A 121 19.53 2.64 26.06
CA ILE A 121 19.24 4.01 25.65
C ILE A 121 20.55 4.76 25.42
N VAL A 122 20.58 5.49 24.30
CA VAL A 122 21.54 6.57 24.05
C VAL A 122 20.75 7.87 24.07
N GLU A 123 21.13 8.79 24.93
CA GLU A 123 20.46 10.09 25.00
C GLU A 123 20.87 11.01 23.85
N PRO A 124 20.04 12.01 23.49
CA PRO A 124 20.41 13.00 22.50
C PRO A 124 21.66 13.78 22.89
N ARG A 125 22.64 13.90 21.97
CA ARG A 125 23.92 14.60 22.24
C ARG A 125 23.93 16.06 21.81
N TRP A 126 22.92 16.49 21.08
CA TRP A 126 22.83 17.84 20.53
C TRP A 126 21.79 18.68 21.25
N ASN A 127 22.01 19.99 21.24
CA ASN A 127 21.01 20.96 21.69
C ASN A 127 19.97 21.20 20.59
N PHE A 128 18.79 21.62 20.99
CA PHE A 128 17.65 21.86 20.12
C PHE A 128 17.13 23.27 20.31
N LYS A 129 16.67 23.87 19.20
CA LYS A 129 15.99 25.16 19.18
C LYS A 129 14.79 25.06 18.23
N GLN A 130 13.81 25.94 18.43
CA GLN A 130 12.69 26.08 17.52
C GLN A 130 13.07 27.04 16.39
N TYR A 131 12.68 26.69 15.17
CA TYR A 131 12.92 27.46 13.96
C TYR A 131 11.63 27.61 13.15
N GLY A 132 11.62 28.62 12.28
CA GLY A 132 10.50 28.91 11.39
C GLY A 132 9.23 29.36 12.10
N GLU A 133 8.18 29.61 11.33
CA GLU A 133 6.84 29.91 11.82
C GLU A 133 6.17 28.65 12.39
N SER A 134 6.53 27.47 11.87
CA SER A 134 6.08 26.18 12.40
C SER A 134 6.59 25.87 13.82
N GLY A 135 7.60 26.61 14.30
CA GLY A 135 8.21 26.38 15.61
C GLY A 135 8.85 24.99 15.72
N LYS A 136 9.32 24.44 14.60
CA LYS A 136 9.86 23.08 14.54
C LYS A 136 11.16 23.00 15.34
N TRP A 137 11.23 22.04 16.25
CA TRP A 137 12.49 21.71 16.94
C TRP A 137 13.47 21.04 15.99
N VAL A 138 14.66 21.62 15.85
CA VAL A 138 15.78 21.09 15.07
C VAL A 138 17.05 21.16 15.91
N SER A 139 17.90 20.14 15.78
CA SER A 139 19.17 20.11 16.49
C SER A 139 20.21 21.04 15.87
N ASP A 140 21.17 21.48 16.68
CA ASP A 140 22.30 22.30 16.25
C ASP A 140 23.25 21.54 15.26
N LEU A 141 22.97 20.26 14.93
CA LEU A 141 23.65 19.52 13.86
C LEU A 141 23.34 20.06 12.46
N PHE A 142 22.15 20.64 12.28
CA PHE A 142 21.70 21.11 10.97
C PHE A 142 21.27 22.59 10.97
N PRO A 143 22.18 23.52 11.34
CA PRO A 143 21.82 24.93 11.53
C PRO A 143 21.35 25.61 10.24
N HIS A 144 21.87 25.19 9.08
CA HIS A 144 21.46 25.73 7.78
C HIS A 144 20.13 25.15 7.30
N LEU A 145 19.90 23.85 7.50
CA LEU A 145 18.64 23.22 7.13
C LEU A 145 17.48 23.74 8.02
N ALA A 146 17.78 24.03 9.28
CA ALA A 146 16.82 24.59 10.23
C ALA A 146 16.19 25.92 9.74
N GLN A 147 16.88 26.67 8.88
CA GLN A 147 16.35 27.92 8.29
C GLN A 147 15.23 27.68 7.27
N HIS A 148 15.05 26.44 6.81
CA HIS A 148 14.10 26.06 5.76
C HIS A 148 13.02 25.10 6.28
N VAL A 149 12.80 25.02 7.59
CA VAL A 149 11.88 24.03 8.20
C VAL A 149 10.43 24.17 7.74
N ASP A 150 9.99 25.38 7.38
CA ASP A 150 8.63 25.63 6.92
C ASP A 150 8.39 25.11 5.48
N ASP A 151 9.46 24.86 4.72
CA ASP A 151 9.42 24.23 3.40
C ASP A 151 9.62 22.70 3.47
N ILE A 152 9.77 22.14 4.67
CA ILE A 152 10.06 20.72 4.90
C ILE A 152 8.86 20.05 5.55
N ALA A 153 8.40 18.95 4.95
CA ALA A 153 7.42 18.07 5.56
C ALA A 153 8.12 16.99 6.41
N PHE A 154 7.72 16.85 7.67
CA PHE A 154 8.22 15.82 8.57
C PHE A 154 7.17 14.73 8.78
N ILE A 155 7.57 13.46 8.68
CA ILE A 155 6.69 12.30 8.92
C ILE A 155 7.18 11.57 10.17
N HIS A 156 6.49 11.76 11.30
CA HIS A 156 6.82 11.13 12.59
C HIS A 156 6.03 9.85 12.88
N SER A 157 5.14 9.45 11.97
CA SER A 157 4.27 8.28 12.14
C SER A 157 4.93 6.96 11.74
N MET A 158 6.20 6.97 11.32
CA MET A 158 6.90 5.77 10.86
C MET A 158 7.43 4.97 12.05
N THR A 159 7.15 3.67 12.07
CA THR A 159 7.65 2.73 13.07
C THR A 159 8.29 1.54 12.37
N ALA A 160 9.30 0.93 12.99
CA ALA A 160 9.91 -0.30 12.50
C ALA A 160 10.15 -1.25 13.68
N ASP A 161 9.94 -2.55 13.44
CA ASP A 161 10.17 -3.61 14.44
C ASP A 161 11.65 -4.00 14.55
N SER A 162 12.46 -3.53 13.59
CA SER A 162 13.88 -3.81 13.49
C SER A 162 14.67 -2.50 13.42
N PRO A 163 15.73 -2.35 14.23
CA PRO A 163 16.69 -1.27 14.11
C PRO A 163 17.71 -1.55 13.00
N ILE A 164 17.60 -2.63 12.22
CA ILE A 164 18.48 -2.85 11.07
C ILE A 164 18.00 -1.95 9.93
N HIS A 165 18.82 -0.97 9.59
CA HIS A 165 18.70 -0.18 8.38
C HIS A 165 19.65 -0.79 7.34
N GLY A 166 19.11 -1.27 6.23
CA GLY A 166 19.80 -1.96 5.14
C GLY A 166 19.04 -1.75 3.85
#